data_AF-A0AAP4UDV1-F1
#
_entry.id   AF-A0AAP4UDV1-F1
#
_cell.length_a   1.000
_cell.length_b   1.000
_cell.length_c   1.000
_cell.angle_alpha   90.00
_cell.angle_beta   90.00
_cell.angle_gamma   90.00
#
_symmetry.space_group_name_H-M   'P 1'
#
loop_
_entity.id
_entity.type
_entity.pdbx_description
1 polymer ?
#
loop_
_entity_poly.entity_id
_entity_poly.type
_entity_poly.pdbx_seq_one_letter_code
_entity_poly.pdbx_strand_id
1 'polypeptide(L)' 'VGINRLESGKLVGDVEFDVAAKKAAFITPVPGGVGPMTIASLLENTLYAAEQYHD' A
#
# COMPACT_ATOMS: atom_id res chain seq x y z
N VAL A 1 -8.02 2.13 -0.65
CA VAL A 1 -6.95 1.60 0.23
C VAL A 1 -6.78 2.57 1.37
N GLY A 2 -7.30 2.24 2.54
CA GLY A 2 -7.22 3.09 3.71
C GLY A 2 -6.07 2.71 4.62
N ILE A 3 -5.51 3.76 5.23
CA ILE A 3 -4.58 3.67 6.35
C ILE A 3 -5.24 4.50 7.45
N ASN A 4 -5.87 3.82 8.40
CA ASN A 4 -6.61 4.46 9.49
C ASN A 4 -5.81 4.34 10.78
N ARG A 5 -5.69 5.44 11.53
CA ARG A 5 -5.03 5.44 12.84
C ARG A 5 -6.10 5.43 13.93
N LEU A 6 -6.05 4.41 14.78
CA LEU A 6 -6.92 4.32 15.95
C LEU A 6 -6.42 5.24 17.07
N GLU A 7 -7.29 5.55 18.03
CA GLU A 7 -6.93 6.29 19.24
C GLU A 7 -5.79 5.61 20.03
N SER A 8 -5.68 4.29 19.95
CA SER A 8 -4.57 3.50 20.50
C SER A 8 -3.23 3.70 19.79
N GLY A 9 -3.20 4.46 18.69
CA GLY A 9 -2.02 4.70 17.84
C GLY A 9 -1.76 3.60 16.80
N LYS A 10 -2.46 2.46 16.87
CA LYS A 10 -2.35 1.36 15.91
C LYS A 10 -2.88 1.77 14.53
N LEU A 11 -2.17 1.34 13.48
CA LEU A 11 -2.61 1.49 12.10
C LEU A 11 -3.42 0.26 11.67
N VAL A 12 -4.56 0.49 11.03
CA VAL A 12 -5.45 -0.54 10.51
C VAL A 12 -5.94 -0.17 9.10
N GLY A 13 -6.30 -1.19 8.31
CA GLY A 13 -6.90 -1.00 6.99
C GLY A 13 -8.41 -0.83 7.05
N ASP A 14 -9.05 -0.73 5.89
CA ASP A 14 -10.52 -0.62 5.77
C ASP A 14 -11.24 -1.97 5.99
N VAL A 15 -10.50 -3.06 6.06
CA VAL A 15 -11.03 -4.44 6.08
C VAL A 15 -10.60 -5.13 7.37
N GLU A 16 -11.52 -5.90 7.96
CA GLU A 16 -11.21 -6.83 9.04
C GLU A 16 -10.30 -7.96 8.55
N PHE A 17 -8.99 -7.79 8.77
CA PHE A 17 -7.95 -8.65 8.22
C PHE A 17 -8.12 -10.12 8.63
N ASP A 18 -8.42 -10.41 9.90
CA ASP A 18 -8.50 -11.79 10.42
C ASP A 18 -9.65 -12.60 9.82
N VAL A 19 -10.75 -11.95 9.46
CA VAL A 19 -11.91 -12.59 8.83
C VAL A 19 -11.64 -12.76 7.33
N ALA A 20 -11.13 -11.72 6.68
CA ALA A 20 -10.85 -11.73 5.25
C ALA A 20 -9.72 -12.69 4.86
N ALA A 21 -8.65 -12.79 5.68
CA ALA A 21 -7.49 -13.65 5.42
C ALA A 21 -7.84 -15.15 5.37
N LYS A 22 -8.95 -15.57 6.00
CA LYS A 22 -9.43 -16.97 5.94
C LYS A 22 -10.11 -17.33 4.63
N LYS A 23 -10.56 -16.34 3.86
CA LYS A 23 -11.34 -16.53 2.63
C LYS A 23 -10.57 -16.08 1.38
N ALA A 24 -9.73 -15.07 1.51
CA ALA A 24 -8.97 -14.53 0.39
C ALA A 24 -7.79 -15.42 0.02
N ALA A 25 -7.52 -15.59 -1.28
CA ALA A 25 -6.31 -16.28 -1.77
C ALA A 25 -5.04 -15.46 -1.49
N PHE A 26 -5.14 -14.13 -1.55
CA PHE A 26 -4.08 -13.19 -1.21
C PHE A 26 -4.69 -11.97 -0.53
N ILE A 27 -3.98 -11.40 0.45
CA ILE A 27 -4.42 -10.20 1.17
C ILE A 27 -3.20 -9.36 1.57
N THR A 28 -3.30 -8.04 1.41
CA THR A 28 -2.22 -7.12 1.77
C THR A 28 -2.34 -6.66 3.22
N PRO A 29 -1.27 -6.72 4.03
CA PRO A 29 -1.32 -6.28 5.43
C PRO A 29 -1.38 -4.75 5.54
N VAL A 30 -1.90 -4.28 6.67
CA VAL A 30 -1.80 -2.87 7.08
C VAL A 30 -1.27 -2.83 8.51
N PRO A 31 -0.11 -2.19 8.78
CA PRO A 31 0.77 -1.52 7.82
C PRO A 31 1.59 -2.50 6.95
N GLY A 32 2.23 -1.98 5.89
CA GLY A 32 3.24 -2.70 5.10
C GLY A 32 2.81 -3.24 3.74
N GLY A 33 1.53 -3.15 3.38
CA GLY A 33 1.03 -3.55 2.07
C GLY A 33 1.21 -2.47 1.01
N VAL A 34 0.15 -1.71 0.74
CA VAL A 34 0.10 -0.79 -0.41
C VAL A 34 0.87 0.52 -0.20
N GLY A 35 1.03 0.97 1.05
CA GLY A 35 1.70 2.25 1.36
C GLY A 35 3.11 2.38 0.73
N PRO A 36 4.01 1.40 0.93
CA PRO A 36 5.34 1.41 0.30
C PRO A 36 5.30 1.42 -1.24
N MET A 37 4.31 0.78 -1.86
CA MET A 37 4.18 0.74 -3.31
C MET A 37 3.88 2.11 -3.93
N THR A 38 3.18 3.00 -3.21
CA THR A 38 2.93 4.37 -3.69
C THR A 38 4.25 5.14 -3.84
N ILE A 39 5.17 4.98 -2.91
CA ILE A 39 6.51 5.62 -2.98
C ILE A 39 7.33 4.99 -4.11
N ALA A 40 7.36 3.65 -4.17
CA ALA A 40 8.08 2.95 -5.23
C ALA A 40 7.59 3.35 -6.62
N SER A 41 6.28 3.43 -6.83
CA SER A 41 5.68 3.81 -8.11
C SER A 41 5.98 5.27 -8.48
N LEU A 42 6.07 6.17 -7.51
CA LEU A 42 6.48 7.56 -7.78
C LEU A 42 7.92 7.60 -8.31
N LEU A 43 8.83 6.86 -7.68
CA LEU A 43 10.23 6.78 -8.10
C LEU A 43 10.35 6.13 -9.48
N GLU A 44 9.63 5.03 -9.71
CA GLU A 44 9.57 4.34 -11.00
C GLU A 44 9.06 5.28 -12.10
N ASN A 45 7.96 5.98 -11.87
CA ASN A 45 7.41 6.92 -12.85
C ASN A 45 8.37 8.10 -13.12
N THR A 46 9.11 8.54 -12.10
CA THR A 46 10.11 9.61 -12.24
C THR A 46 11.27 9.14 -13.11
N LEU A 47 11.78 7.93 -12.87
CA LEU A 47 12.83 7.32 -13.69
C LEU A 47 12.36 7.12 -15.13
N TYR A 48 11.17 6.53 -15.30
CA TYR A 48 10.57 6.32 -16.61
C TYR A 48 10.41 7.64 -17.39
N ALA A 49 9.98 8.72 -16.73
CA ALA A 49 9.86 10.01 -17.38
C ALA A 49 11.22 10.61 -17.79
N ALA A 50 12.27 10.39 -17.01
CA ALA A 50 13.62 10.78 -17.39
C ALA A 50 14.07 10.01 -18.65
N GLU A 51 14.00 8.69 -18.61
CA GLU A 51 14.51 7.81 -19.69
C GLU A 51 13.72 7.91 -21.01
N GLN A 52 12.40 8.16 -20.94
CA GLN A 52 11.54 8.09 -22.13
C GLN A 52 11.13 9.46 -22.69
N TYR A 53 11.19 10.53 -21.89
CA TYR A 53 10.65 11.83 -22.29
C TYR A 53 11.66 12.98 -22.20
N HIS A 54 12.80 12.82 -21.52
CA HIS A 54 13.73 13.92 -21.27
C HIS A 54 15.20 13.64 -21.65
N ASP A 55 15.54 12.40 -22.02
CA ASP A 55 16.82 12.00 -22.61
C ASP A 55 16.74 11.80 -24.14
#